data_AF-A0A6A7RQ62-F1
#
_entry.id   AF-A0A6A7RQ62-F1
#
_cell.length_a   1.000
_cell.length_b   1.000
_cell.length_c   1.000
_cell.angle_alpha   90.00
_cell.angle_beta   90.00
_cell.angle_gamma   90.00
#
_symmetry.space_group_name_H-M   'P 1'
#
loop_
_entity.id
_entity.type
_entity.pdbx_description
1 polymer ?
#
loop_
_entity_poly.entity_id
_entity_poly.type
_entity_poly.pdbx_seq_one_letter_code
_entity_poly.pdbx_strand_id
1 'polypeptide(L)'
;MTIWFVSRHPGAVAWAQRQGIAVDRQLAHLDPQQVAAGDTVIGTLPINLAAEVCARGARYYHLTLRLPPALRGTELDADQLEQLGACIEAYLVERRSP
;
A
#
# COMPACT_ATOMS: atom_id res chain seq x y z
N MET A 1 9.80 14.53 4.42
CA MET A 1 9.15 13.55 3.52
C MET A 1 9.49 12.17 4.04
N THR A 2 8.47 11.42 4.43
CA THR A 2 8.57 10.06 4.95
C THR A 2 7.94 9.09 3.95
N ILE A 3 8.56 7.93 3.73
CA ILE A 3 7.98 6.82 2.97
C ILE A 3 7.43 5.79 3.95
N TRP A 4 6.11 5.68 3.96
CA TRP A 4 5.35 4.77 4.79
C TRP A 4 5.01 3.51 3.98
N PHE A 5 5.29 2.34 4.53
CA PHE A 5 4.83 1.07 4.00
C PHE A 5 3.82 0.44 4.96
N VAL A 6 2.58 0.29 4.52
CA VAL A 6 1.46 -0.15 5.36
C VAL A 6 1.04 -1.55 4.93
N SER A 7 1.45 -2.55 5.69
CA SER A 7 1.05 -3.93 5.48
C SER A 7 1.23 -4.76 6.75
N ARG A 8 0.24 -5.63 7.01
CA ARG A 8 0.32 -6.69 8.02
C ARG A 8 0.84 -8.01 7.46
N HIS A 9 1.00 -8.12 6.14
CA HIS A 9 1.31 -9.36 5.45
C HIS A 9 2.83 -9.51 5.25
N PRO A 10 3.46 -10.57 5.82
CA PRO A 10 4.90 -10.78 5.71
C PRO A 10 5.39 -10.87 4.26
N GLY A 11 4.62 -11.51 3.38
CA GLY A 11 4.99 -11.63 1.96
C GLY A 11 5.09 -10.28 1.25
N ALA A 12 4.17 -9.35 1.52
CA ALA A 12 4.21 -8.00 0.94
C ALA A 12 5.43 -7.20 1.42
N VAL A 13 5.82 -7.37 2.69
CA VAL A 13 7.02 -6.73 3.26
C VAL A 13 8.28 -7.29 2.60
N ALA A 14 8.40 -8.62 2.55
CA ALA A 14 9.52 -9.29 1.91
C ALA A 14 9.61 -8.93 0.41
N TRP A 15 8.48 -8.88 -0.27
CA TRP A 15 8.39 -8.43 -1.66
C TRP A 15 8.89 -6.99 -1.82
N ALA A 16 8.43 -6.05 -1.01
CA ALA A 16 8.86 -4.66 -1.07
C ALA A 16 10.37 -4.48 -0.84
N GLN A 17 10.93 -5.25 0.10
CA GLN A 17 12.38 -5.28 0.34
C GLN A 17 13.15 -5.80 -0.88
N ARG A 18 12.67 -6.86 -1.53
CA ARG A 18 13.28 -7.40 -2.77
C ARG A 18 13.23 -6.42 -3.93
N GLN A 19 12.14 -5.64 -4.04
CA GLN A 19 12.02 -4.59 -5.04
C GLN A 19 12.88 -3.35 -4.73
N GLY A 20 13.59 -3.31 -3.60
CA GLY A 20 14.44 -2.19 -3.21
C GLY A 20 13.65 -0.93 -2.84
N ILE A 21 12.39 -1.07 -2.42
CA ILE A 21 11.56 0.07 -2.01
C ILE A 21 12.13 0.65 -0.71
N ALA A 22 12.52 1.92 -0.75
CA ALA A 22 12.96 2.64 0.44
C ALA A 22 11.76 2.86 1.37
N VAL A 23 11.85 2.35 2.60
CA VAL A 23 10.79 2.47 3.62
C VAL A 23 11.39 3.06 4.88
N ASP A 24 10.89 4.23 5.28
CA ASP A 24 11.28 4.87 6.54
C ASP A 24 10.45 4.33 7.71
N ARG A 25 9.17 4.02 7.47
CA ARG A 25 8.24 3.52 8.47
C ARG A 25 7.40 2.38 7.93
N GLN A 26 7.52 1.22 8.56
CA GLN A 26 6.69 0.05 8.28
C GLN A 26 5.68 -0.14 9.41
N LEU A 27 4.39 -0.21 9.08
CA LEU A 27 3.31 -0.35 10.05
C LEU A 27 2.24 -1.34 9.54
N ALA A 28 1.60 -2.07 10.45
CA ALA A 28 0.44 -2.90 10.10
C ALA A 28 -0.83 -2.06 9.86
N HIS A 29 -0.95 -0.93 10.57
CA HIS A 29 -2.09 -0.02 10.49
C HIS A 29 -1.59 1.41 10.38
N LEU A 30 -2.20 2.18 9.50
CA LEU A 30 -1.97 3.60 9.37
C LEU A 30 -3.01 4.36 10.18
N ASP A 31 -2.55 5.24 11.06
CA ASP A 31 -3.34 6.37 11.50
C ASP A 31 -3.04 7.53 10.53
N PRO A 32 -4.00 7.92 9.66
CA PRO A 32 -3.75 8.95 8.68
C PRO A 32 -3.33 10.28 9.31
N GLN A 33 -3.67 10.57 10.58
CA GLN A 33 -3.32 11.84 11.24
C GLN A 33 -1.82 12.06 11.36
N GLN A 34 -1.02 11.00 11.28
CA GLN A 34 0.43 11.06 11.31
C GLN A 34 1.05 11.40 9.94
N VAL A 35 0.26 11.34 8.87
CA VAL A 35 0.74 11.57 7.51
C VAL A 35 0.80 13.06 7.22
N ALA A 36 1.95 13.55 6.81
CA ALA A 36 2.15 14.95 6.42
C ALA A 36 2.06 15.14 4.90
N ALA A 37 1.76 16.36 4.46
CA ALA A 37 1.82 16.71 3.05
C ALA A 37 3.22 16.42 2.47
N GLY A 38 3.26 15.84 1.25
CA GLY A 38 4.49 15.43 0.58
C GLY A 38 5.01 14.03 0.97
N ASP A 39 4.47 13.41 2.01
CA ASP A 39 4.78 12.02 2.34
C ASP A 39 4.32 11.06 1.23
N THR A 40 4.88 9.84 1.25
CA THR A 40 4.48 8.76 0.36
C THR A 40 3.95 7.60 1.18
N VAL A 41 2.75 7.14 0.90
CA VAL A 41 2.12 6.01 1.57
C VAL A 41 1.93 4.89 0.56
N ILE A 42 2.58 3.76 0.81
CA ILE A 42 2.56 2.56 -0.03
C ILE A 42 1.83 1.45 0.73
N GLY A 43 0.81 0.84 0.13
CA GLY A 43 0.17 -0.34 0.70
C GLY A 43 -1.28 -0.53 0.27
N THR A 44 -1.90 -1.58 0.81
CA THR A 44 -3.32 -1.88 0.56
C THR A 44 -4.17 -1.28 1.67
N LEU A 45 -4.64 -0.04 1.47
CA LEU A 45 -5.46 0.67 2.46
C LEU A 45 -6.97 0.49 2.19
N PRO A 46 -7.80 0.45 3.24
CA PRO A 46 -9.22 0.77 3.13
C PRO A 46 -9.43 2.08 2.36
N ILE A 47 -10.40 2.09 1.45
CA ILE A 47 -10.59 3.20 0.50
C ILE A 47 -10.80 4.57 1.19
N ASN A 48 -11.44 4.56 2.36
CA ASN A 48 -11.65 5.76 3.17
C ASN A 48 -10.34 6.34 3.72
N LEU A 49 -9.35 5.51 4.05
CA LEU A 49 -8.04 5.95 4.52
C LEU A 49 -7.18 6.43 3.36
N ALA A 50 -7.23 5.74 2.20
CA ALA A 50 -6.56 6.20 0.99
C ALA A 50 -7.02 7.61 0.57
N ALA A 51 -8.34 7.86 0.65
CA ALA A 51 -8.90 9.19 0.40
C ALA A 51 -8.37 10.24 1.37
N GLU A 52 -8.24 9.90 2.65
CA GLU A 52 -7.74 10.82 3.67
C GLU A 52 -6.25 11.13 3.51
N VAL A 53 -5.44 10.13 3.14
CA VAL A 53 -4.03 10.31 2.75
C VAL A 53 -3.91 11.30 1.58
N CYS A 54 -4.71 11.10 0.53
CA CYS A 54 -4.73 12.00 -0.63
C CYS A 54 -5.18 13.42 -0.23
N ALA A 55 -6.23 13.53 0.58
CA ALA A 55 -6.75 14.82 1.04
C ALA A 55 -5.75 15.60 1.91
N ARG A 56 -4.83 14.92 2.61
CA ARG A 56 -3.71 15.53 3.35
C ARG A 56 -2.53 15.97 2.46
N GLY A 57 -2.61 15.76 1.15
CA GLY A 57 -1.54 16.13 0.21
C GLY A 57 -0.35 15.15 0.21
N ALA A 58 -0.54 13.93 0.71
CA ALA A 58 0.42 12.85 0.54
C ALA A 58 0.13 12.05 -0.73
N ARG A 59 1.17 11.39 -1.26
CA ARG A 59 1.07 10.51 -2.42
C ARG A 59 0.67 9.12 -1.98
N TYR A 60 -0.40 8.59 -2.54
CA TYR A 60 -0.83 7.23 -2.28
C TYR A 60 -0.43 6.29 -3.41
N TYR A 61 0.15 5.16 -3.03
CA TYR A 61 0.55 4.07 -3.89
C TYR A 61 -0.05 2.76 -3.37
N HIS A 62 -0.65 1.99 -4.25
CA HIS A 62 -1.28 0.72 -3.92
C HIS A 62 -0.42 -0.46 -4.37
N LEU A 63 -0.42 -1.52 -3.56
CA LEU A 63 0.09 -2.83 -4.00
C LEU A 63 -1.01 -3.53 -4.81
N THR A 64 -0.84 -3.56 -6.13
CA THR A 64 -1.74 -4.21 -7.06
C THR A 64 -1.14 -5.53 -7.52
N LEU A 65 -1.97 -6.56 -7.70
CA LEU A 65 -1.59 -7.83 -8.30
C LEU A 65 -2.79 -8.47 -8.98
N ARG A 66 -2.55 -9.38 -9.93
CA ARG A 66 -3.63 -10.10 -10.63
C ARG A 66 -3.98 -11.36 -9.85
N LEU A 67 -4.90 -11.25 -8.90
CA LEU A 67 -5.26 -12.37 -8.02
C LEU A 67 -6.40 -13.23 -8.60
N PRO A 68 -6.15 -14.51 -8.94
CA PRO A 68 -7.19 -15.46 -9.33
C PRO A 68 -8.21 -15.67 -8.20
N PRO A 69 -9.48 -15.98 -8.51
CA PRO A 69 -10.50 -16.22 -7.49
C PRO A 69 -10.10 -17.28 -6.45
N ALA A 70 -9.39 -18.34 -6.87
CA ALA A 70 -8.95 -19.43 -6.02
C ALA A 70 -7.91 -19.04 -4.96
N LEU A 71 -7.21 -17.92 -5.15
CA LEU A 71 -6.17 -17.43 -4.22
C LEU A 71 -6.65 -16.25 -3.36
N ARG A 72 -7.93 -15.86 -3.48
CA ARG A 72 -8.49 -14.79 -2.64
C ARG A 72 -8.59 -15.24 -1.19
N GLY A 73 -8.17 -14.38 -0.28
CA GLY A 73 -8.21 -14.66 1.16
C GLY A 73 -7.06 -15.55 1.66
N THR A 74 -6.17 -15.98 0.77
CA THR A 74 -4.96 -16.72 1.12
C THR A 74 -3.82 -15.75 1.43
N GLU A 75 -2.99 -16.09 2.42
CA GLU A 75 -1.73 -15.37 2.64
C GLU A 75 -0.71 -15.78 1.58
N LEU A 76 -0.13 -14.78 0.91
CA LEU A 76 0.84 -14.98 -0.17
C LEU A 76 2.25 -14.61 0.31
N ASP A 77 3.23 -15.40 -0.10
CA ASP A 77 4.65 -15.06 0.06
C ASP A 77 5.16 -14.13 -1.06
N ALA A 78 6.42 -13.72 -0.96
CA ALA A 78 7.01 -12.80 -1.93
C ALA A 78 7.19 -13.41 -3.33
N ASP A 79 7.45 -14.72 -3.43
CA ASP A 79 7.62 -15.41 -4.71
C ASP A 79 6.27 -15.48 -5.44
N GLN A 80 5.19 -15.78 -4.72
CA GLN A 80 3.84 -15.77 -5.24
C GLN A 80 3.41 -14.36 -5.67
N LEU A 81 3.76 -13.32 -4.91
CA LEU A 81 3.50 -11.94 -5.32
C LEU A 81 4.21 -11.59 -6.64
N GLU A 82 5.48 -11.97 -6.81
CA GLU A 82 6.20 -11.79 -8.08
C GLU A 82 5.53 -12.54 -9.23
N GLN A 83 5.17 -13.81 -9.03
CA GLN A 83 4.49 -14.64 -10.05
C GLN A 83 3.12 -14.07 -10.47
N LEU A 84 2.41 -13.44 -9.53
CA LEU A 84 1.10 -12.82 -9.76
C LEU A 84 1.21 -11.40 -10.32
N GLY A 85 2.42 -10.95 -10.66
CA GLY A 85 2.69 -9.65 -11.25
C GLY A 85 2.40 -8.51 -10.29
N ALA A 86 2.75 -8.67 -9.01
CA ALA A 86 2.64 -7.60 -8.04
C ALA A 86 3.41 -6.35 -8.50
N CYS A 87 2.79 -5.20 -8.36
CA CYS A 87 3.36 -3.90 -8.70
C CYS A 87 2.83 -2.82 -7.75
N ILE A 88 3.54 -1.68 -7.73
CA ILE A 88 3.10 -0.49 -7.02
C ILE A 88 2.56 0.52 -8.03
N GLU A 89 1.32 0.97 -7.83
CA GLU A 89 0.65 1.93 -8.71
C GLU A 89 0.18 3.16 -7.93
N ALA A 90 0.33 4.35 -8.52
CA ALA A 90 -0.14 5.57 -7.91
C ALA A 90 -1.66 5.71 -8.08
N TYR A 91 -2.35 6.10 -7.02
CA TYR A 91 -3.78 6.39 -7.05
C TYR A 91 -4.07 7.74 -6.40
N LEU A 92 -5.00 8.48 -7.01
CA LEU A 92 -5.67 9.60 -6.37
C LEU A 92 -7.08 9.14 -5.98
N VAL A 93 -7.36 9.16 -4.68
CA VAL A 93 -8.66 8.78 -4.14
C VAL A 93 -9.31 10.01 -3.54
N GLU A 94 -10.55 10.30 -3.95
CA GLU A 94 -11.31 11.44 -3.46
C GLU A 94 -12.67 10.99 -2.95
N ARG A 95 -13.00 11.40 -1.72
CA ARG A 95 -14.34 11.18 -1.17
C ARG A 95 -15.30 12.16 -1.83
N ARG A 96 -16.30 11.64 -2.54
CA ARG A 96 -17.37 12.44 -3.15
C ARG A 96 -18.62 12.42 -2.27
N SER A 97 -19.31 13.55 -2.21
CA SER A 97 -20.68 13.59 -1.70
C SER A 97 -21.61 12.85 -2.67
N PRO A 98 -22.66 12.18 -2.17
CA PRO A 98 -23.67 11.54 -3.01
C PRO A 98 -24.43 12.53 -3.90
#